data_AF-A0A4R3NIJ3-F1
#
_entry.id   AF-A0A4R3NIJ3-F1
#
_cell.length_a   1.000
_cell.length_b   1.000
_cell.length_c   1.000
_cell.angle_alpha   90.00
_cell.angle_beta   90.00
_cell.angle_gamma   90.00
#
_symmetry.space_group_name_H-M   'P 1'
#
loop_
_entity.id
_entity.type
_entity.pdbx_description
1 polymer ?
#
loop_
_entity_poly.entity_id
_entity_poly.type
_entity_poly.pdbx_seq_one_letter_code
_entity_poly.pdbx_strand_id
1 'polypeptide(L)'
;MKKYLVVTALASLCFITSQAYAASQPPKDTIWEYKGDGGKTLWQVCGSQNSTCKIVGSTKHYVAVLNHKSASGCAFGDFYIVARTDGNWQQRDTGTCSPNAYVQKGYISNGQYSSVDIGVNGTIVKRYPIGYWNQQKELSGKKRPRWKEKDRTKGGLQTNQQ
;
A
#
# COMPACT_ATOMS: atom_id res chain seq x y z
N MET A 1 -17.60 -64.76 -31.33
CA MET A 1 -18.63 -64.25 -30.38
C MET A 1 -18.10 -64.30 -28.95
N LYS A 2 -17.93 -63.16 -28.28
CA LYS A 2 -18.10 -62.96 -26.83
C LYS A 2 -18.05 -61.45 -26.53
N LYS A 3 -18.77 -60.98 -25.51
CA LYS A 3 -18.86 -59.56 -25.11
C LYS A 3 -18.21 -59.37 -23.75
N TYR A 4 -17.46 -58.28 -23.57
CA TYR A 4 -17.16 -57.72 -22.26
C TYR A 4 -17.19 -56.18 -22.30
N LEU A 5 -18.26 -55.62 -21.71
CA LEU A 5 -18.23 -54.37 -20.95
C LEU A 5 -17.75 -54.74 -19.52
N VAL A 6 -17.37 -53.87 -18.57
CA VAL A 6 -17.29 -52.39 -18.47
C VAL A 6 -15.85 -52.03 -17.97
N VAL A 7 -15.44 -50.92 -17.34
CA VAL A 7 -16.07 -49.75 -16.66
C VAL A 7 -15.25 -48.48 -16.95
N THR A 8 -15.86 -47.30 -16.85
CA THR A 8 -15.16 -45.99 -16.85
C THR A 8 -14.47 -45.68 -15.53
N ALA A 9 -13.30 -45.02 -15.57
CA ALA A 9 -12.69 -44.37 -14.41
C ALA A 9 -12.04 -43.02 -14.79
N LEU A 10 -12.83 -41.95 -14.82
CA LEU A 10 -12.33 -40.57 -14.88
C LEU A 10 -11.86 -40.16 -13.47
N ALA A 11 -10.55 -39.90 -13.31
CA ALA A 11 -9.95 -39.50 -12.03
C ALA A 11 -8.86 -38.43 -12.22
N SER A 12 -9.25 -37.28 -12.79
CA SER A 12 -8.37 -36.10 -12.87
C SER A 12 -8.06 -35.55 -11.48
N LEU A 13 -6.81 -35.69 -11.01
CA LEU A 13 -6.36 -35.11 -9.74
C LEU A 13 -4.95 -34.51 -9.89
N CYS A 14 -4.90 -33.26 -10.38
CA CYS A 14 -3.67 -32.47 -10.43
C CYS A 14 -3.27 -32.04 -9.01
N PHE A 15 -2.46 -32.84 -8.32
CA PHE A 15 -1.85 -32.49 -7.04
C PHE A 15 -0.75 -31.42 -7.18
N ILE A 16 -1.15 -30.19 -7.54
CA ILE A 16 -0.26 -29.01 -7.64
C ILE A 16 -0.74 -27.87 -6.73
N THR A 17 -1.19 -28.21 -5.52
CA THR A 17 -1.62 -27.24 -4.50
C THR A 17 -1.14 -27.61 -3.10
N SER A 18 -0.11 -26.93 -2.59
CA SER A 18 0.14 -26.75 -1.13
C SER A 18 1.22 -25.71 -0.81
N GLN A 19 2.33 -25.67 -1.55
CA GLN A 19 3.46 -24.77 -1.22
C GLN A 19 3.09 -23.28 -1.19
N ALA A 20 2.09 -22.85 -1.95
CA ALA A 20 1.60 -21.46 -1.95
C ALA A 20 0.97 -21.01 -0.61
N TYR A 21 0.42 -21.93 0.20
CA TYR A 21 -0.34 -21.55 1.40
C TYR A 21 0.54 -21.19 2.60
N ALA A 22 1.68 -21.85 2.81
CA ALA A 22 2.60 -21.50 3.88
C ALA A 22 3.24 -20.11 3.69
N ALA A 23 3.42 -19.66 2.43
CA ALA A 23 3.91 -18.33 2.08
C ALA A 23 2.81 -17.24 2.05
N SER A 24 1.53 -17.61 2.20
CA SER A 24 0.40 -16.73 1.88
C SER A 24 0.07 -15.68 2.94
N GLN A 25 0.43 -15.92 4.20
CA GLN A 25 -0.05 -15.13 5.33
C GLN A 25 0.89 -13.95 5.67
N PRO A 26 0.34 -12.76 5.96
CA PRO A 26 1.12 -11.61 6.41
C PRO A 26 1.70 -11.83 7.82
N PRO A 27 2.81 -11.17 8.17
CA PRO A 27 3.28 -11.09 9.55
C PRO A 27 2.22 -10.44 10.46
N LYS A 28 1.85 -11.14 11.54
CA LYS A 28 0.82 -10.70 12.50
C LYS A 28 1.19 -9.39 13.20
N ASP A 29 0.16 -8.62 13.55
CA ASP A 29 0.25 -7.35 14.28
C ASP A 29 1.07 -6.27 13.53
N THR A 30 1.09 -6.36 12.19
CA THR A 30 1.82 -5.42 11.32
C THR A 30 0.95 -4.78 10.25
N ILE A 31 1.49 -3.70 9.65
CA ILE A 31 0.92 -3.04 8.47
C ILE A 31 0.72 -3.96 7.25
N TRP A 32 1.37 -5.13 7.23
CA TRP A 32 1.29 -6.07 6.12
C TRP A 32 -0.04 -6.84 6.08
N GLU A 33 -0.76 -6.92 7.21
CA GLU A 33 -2.09 -7.50 7.31
C GLU A 33 -3.19 -6.61 6.74
N TYR A 34 -2.95 -5.30 6.69
CA TYR A 34 -3.95 -4.30 6.35
C TYR A 34 -4.43 -4.49 4.92
N LYS A 35 -5.73 -4.23 4.69
CA LYS A 35 -6.38 -4.41 3.39
C LYS A 35 -6.62 -3.07 2.71
N GLY A 36 -6.47 -3.06 1.39
CA GLY A 36 -6.87 -1.92 0.56
C GLY A 36 -8.29 -2.09 0.03
N ASP A 37 -8.78 -1.10 -0.71
CA ASP A 37 -10.14 -1.09 -1.26
C ASP A 37 -10.46 -2.33 -2.14
N GLY A 38 -9.44 -2.97 -2.71
CA GLY A 38 -9.53 -4.24 -3.46
C GLY A 38 -9.44 -5.53 -2.61
N GLY A 39 -9.58 -5.46 -1.29
CA GLY A 39 -9.65 -6.60 -0.36
C GLY A 39 -8.34 -7.38 -0.11
N LYS A 40 -7.34 -7.24 -1.00
CA LYS A 40 -5.99 -7.82 -0.85
C LYS A 40 -5.23 -7.17 0.31
N THR A 41 -4.41 -7.94 0.99
CA THR A 41 -3.51 -7.41 2.03
C THR A 41 -2.28 -6.74 1.40
N LEU A 42 -1.63 -5.81 2.12
CA LEU A 42 -0.42 -5.16 1.63
C LEU A 42 0.70 -6.19 1.35
N TRP A 43 0.80 -7.22 2.18
CA TRP A 43 1.70 -8.37 1.96
C TRP A 43 1.54 -9.01 0.57
N GLN A 44 0.30 -9.31 0.18
CA GLN A 44 -0.01 -9.95 -1.11
C GLN A 44 0.35 -9.05 -2.29
N VAL A 45 0.11 -7.74 -2.18
CA VAL A 45 0.42 -6.76 -3.22
C VAL A 45 1.93 -6.55 -3.36
N CYS A 46 2.67 -6.64 -2.26
CA CYS A 46 4.13 -6.54 -2.22
C CYS A 46 4.89 -7.77 -2.72
N GLY A 47 4.22 -8.89 -3.03
CA GLY A 47 4.89 -10.14 -3.45
C GLY A 47 5.15 -11.14 -2.31
N SER A 48 4.49 -10.98 -1.17
CA SER A 48 4.61 -11.83 0.02
C SER A 48 6.06 -12.00 0.48
N GLN A 49 6.55 -13.24 0.64
CA GLN A 49 7.91 -13.53 1.13
C GLN A 49 9.01 -12.92 0.25
N ASN A 50 8.77 -12.80 -1.07
CA ASN A 50 9.68 -12.17 -2.02
C ASN A 50 9.34 -10.67 -2.17
N SER A 51 9.25 -9.96 -1.05
CA SER A 51 8.72 -8.60 -1.00
C SER A 51 9.53 -7.61 -1.85
N THR A 52 8.87 -7.00 -2.83
CA THR A 52 9.40 -5.90 -3.66
C THR A 52 9.10 -4.51 -3.07
N CYS A 53 8.50 -4.46 -1.87
CA CYS A 53 8.16 -3.24 -1.15
C CYS A 53 9.25 -2.78 -0.18
N LYS A 54 9.54 -1.48 -0.18
CA LYS A 54 10.33 -0.78 0.85
C LYS A 54 9.54 0.32 1.53
N ILE A 55 9.67 0.41 2.86
CA ILE A 55 9.17 1.55 3.63
C ILE A 55 10.10 2.73 3.36
N VAL A 56 9.53 3.80 2.77
CA VAL A 56 10.25 5.04 2.42
C VAL A 56 9.94 6.19 3.38
N GLY A 57 8.87 6.08 4.16
CA GLY A 57 8.58 6.97 5.30
C GLY A 57 7.68 6.29 6.33
N SER A 58 7.81 6.64 7.60
CA SER A 58 6.93 6.16 8.67
C SER A 58 6.77 7.23 9.74
N THR A 59 5.55 7.41 10.23
CA THR A 59 5.19 8.19 11.42
C THR A 59 4.36 7.32 12.37
N LYS A 60 3.85 7.93 13.44
CA LYS A 60 2.89 7.32 14.37
C LYS A 60 1.56 6.94 13.71
N HIS A 61 1.15 7.67 12.67
CA HIS A 61 -0.17 7.53 12.06
C HIS A 61 -0.14 6.94 10.64
N TYR A 62 0.93 7.17 9.87
CA TYR A 62 1.02 6.67 8.50
C TYR A 62 2.36 5.98 8.19
N VAL A 63 2.34 5.07 7.23
CA VAL A 63 3.54 4.52 6.59
C VAL A 63 3.42 4.72 5.08
N ALA A 64 4.52 5.14 4.46
CA ALA A 64 4.67 5.26 3.02
C ALA A 64 5.53 4.11 2.51
N VAL A 65 5.02 3.37 1.53
CA VAL A 65 5.65 2.16 0.98
C VAL A 65 5.76 2.33 -0.54
N LEU A 66 6.97 2.19 -1.07
CA LEU A 66 7.22 2.08 -2.51
C LEU A 66 7.35 0.59 -2.85
N ASN A 67 6.62 0.12 -3.85
CA ASN A 67 6.73 -1.21 -4.42
C ASN A 67 7.46 -1.12 -5.75
N HIS A 68 8.71 -1.60 -5.81
CA HIS A 68 9.54 -1.53 -7.01
C HIS A 68 9.01 -2.40 -8.18
N LYS A 69 7.95 -3.18 -7.96
CA LYS A 69 7.21 -3.91 -9.00
C LYS A 69 5.82 -3.28 -9.17
N SER A 70 5.64 -2.51 -10.24
CA SER A 70 4.33 -1.90 -10.54
C SER A 70 3.32 -2.92 -11.08
N ALA A 71 2.07 -2.82 -10.65
CA ALA A 71 0.95 -3.54 -11.23
C ALA A 71 0.46 -2.95 -12.58
N SER A 72 0.84 -1.71 -12.91
CA SER A 72 0.49 -1.02 -14.17
C SER A 72 1.63 -0.98 -15.20
N GLY A 73 2.77 -1.62 -14.91
CA GLY A 73 3.97 -1.58 -15.77
C GLY A 73 4.81 -0.31 -15.63
N CYS A 74 4.51 0.54 -14.65
CA CYS A 74 5.24 1.77 -14.36
C CYS A 74 6.68 1.46 -13.87
N ALA A 75 7.72 1.94 -14.56
CA ALA A 75 9.12 1.54 -14.29
C ALA A 75 9.65 1.96 -12.91
N PHE A 76 9.06 3.00 -12.30
CA PHE A 76 9.38 3.44 -10.93
C PHE A 76 8.75 2.56 -9.84
N GLY A 77 7.72 1.78 -10.18
CA GLY A 77 6.92 1.04 -9.22
C GLY A 77 5.58 1.69 -8.86
N ASP A 78 4.89 1.09 -7.90
CA ASP A 78 3.65 1.60 -7.32
C ASP A 78 3.90 2.22 -5.94
N PHE A 79 3.13 3.23 -5.54
CA PHE A 79 3.25 3.88 -4.24
C PHE A 79 1.99 3.71 -3.38
N TYR A 80 2.15 3.33 -2.11
CA TYR A 80 1.06 3.10 -1.16
C TYR A 80 1.23 3.98 0.09
N ILE A 81 0.12 4.56 0.55
CA ILE A 81 0.02 5.18 1.88
C ILE A 81 -0.85 4.28 2.76
N VAL A 82 -0.32 3.94 3.93
CA VAL A 82 -0.89 3.01 4.90
C VAL A 82 -1.30 3.76 6.15
N ALA A 83 -2.54 3.61 6.62
CA ALA A 83 -3.06 4.26 7.82
C ALA A 83 -3.03 3.31 9.02
N ARG A 84 -2.16 3.59 10.01
CA ARG A 84 -1.97 2.75 11.21
C ARG A 84 -3.18 2.71 12.14
N THR A 85 -3.96 3.79 12.18
CA THR A 85 -5.19 3.90 12.98
C THR A 85 -6.39 3.21 12.34
N ASP A 86 -6.40 3.10 11.01
CA ASP A 86 -7.59 2.76 10.24
C ASP A 86 -7.52 1.35 9.63
N GLY A 87 -6.43 0.61 9.89
CA GLY A 87 -6.22 -0.78 9.47
C GLY A 87 -6.17 -1.00 7.95
N ASN A 88 -5.91 0.06 7.17
CA ASN A 88 -6.00 0.04 5.72
C ASN A 88 -4.79 0.67 5.02
N TRP A 89 -4.72 0.47 3.71
CA TRP A 89 -3.80 1.18 2.81
C TRP A 89 -4.51 1.57 1.53
N GLN A 90 -3.98 2.58 0.84
CA GLN A 90 -4.46 2.97 -0.48
C GLN A 90 -3.29 3.27 -1.42
N GLN A 91 -3.46 2.89 -2.68
CA GLN A 91 -2.54 3.29 -3.75
C GLN A 91 -2.64 4.79 -4.03
N ARG A 92 -1.51 5.34 -4.49
CA ARG A 92 -1.33 6.75 -4.82
C ARG A 92 -0.56 6.86 -6.12
N ASP A 93 -0.91 7.89 -6.88
CA ASP A 93 -0.25 8.29 -8.11
C ASP A 93 1.20 8.73 -7.81
N THR A 94 2.19 8.09 -8.44
CA THR A 94 3.60 8.50 -8.36
C THR A 94 3.87 9.82 -9.07
N GLY A 95 2.99 10.23 -10.00
CA GLY A 95 3.17 11.36 -10.92
C GLY A 95 4.23 11.13 -11.98
N THR A 96 4.79 9.91 -12.07
CA THR A 96 5.88 9.58 -12.99
C THR A 96 6.04 8.07 -13.13
N CYS A 97 6.35 7.62 -14.36
CA CYS A 97 6.86 6.28 -14.64
C CYS A 97 8.29 6.30 -15.20
N SER A 98 9.02 7.40 -14.99
CA SER A 98 10.44 7.48 -15.34
C SER A 98 11.27 6.49 -14.50
N PRO A 99 12.18 5.70 -15.09
CA PRO A 99 13.11 4.87 -14.32
C PRO A 99 14.11 5.71 -13.51
N ASN A 100 14.28 6.99 -13.86
CA ASN A 100 15.14 7.94 -13.15
C ASN A 100 14.38 8.68 -12.02
N ALA A 101 13.19 8.22 -11.66
CA ALA A 101 12.44 8.76 -10.53
C ALA A 101 13.03 8.27 -9.20
N TYR A 102 12.93 9.11 -8.16
CA TYR A 102 13.46 8.83 -6.83
C TYR A 102 12.46 9.23 -5.74
N VAL A 103 12.62 8.61 -4.56
CA VAL A 103 11.89 8.98 -3.34
C VAL A 103 12.84 9.59 -2.33
N GLN A 104 12.44 10.69 -1.71
CA GLN A 104 13.13 11.26 -0.54
C GLN A 104 12.15 11.62 0.58
N LYS A 105 12.68 11.80 1.79
CA LYS A 105 11.94 12.44 2.89
C LYS A 105 11.95 13.94 2.66
N GLY A 106 10.81 14.59 2.85
CA GLY A 106 10.63 16.03 2.68
C GLY A 106 9.80 16.64 3.79
N TYR A 107 9.51 17.93 3.65
CA TYR A 107 8.64 18.67 4.56
C TYR A 107 7.73 19.64 3.80
N ILE A 108 6.53 19.89 4.36
CA ILE A 108 5.54 20.82 3.82
C ILE A 108 5.21 21.92 4.83
N SER A 109 4.85 23.11 4.35
CA SER A 109 4.39 24.26 5.16
C SER A 109 5.40 24.63 6.26
N ASN A 110 6.59 25.07 5.84
CA ASN A 110 7.68 25.52 6.71
C ASN A 110 8.01 24.52 7.84
N GLY A 111 8.15 23.24 7.47
CA GLY A 111 8.39 22.13 8.39
C GLY A 111 7.15 21.52 9.05
N GLN A 112 5.96 22.14 8.98
CA GLN A 112 4.78 21.72 9.76
C GLN A 112 4.32 20.26 9.48
N TYR A 113 4.61 19.70 8.31
CA TYR A 113 4.31 18.31 7.97
C TYR A 113 5.54 17.59 7.45
N SER A 114 5.75 16.35 7.89
CA SER A 114 6.70 15.42 7.27
C SER A 114 6.06 14.85 6.01
N SER A 115 6.79 14.83 4.89
CA SER A 115 6.33 14.26 3.63
C SER A 115 7.26 13.19 3.09
N VAL A 116 6.71 12.39 2.17
CA VAL A 116 7.47 11.64 1.18
C VAL A 116 7.33 12.36 -0.15
N ASP A 117 8.46 12.76 -0.71
CA ASP A 117 8.55 13.49 -1.97
C ASP A 117 9.03 12.53 -3.05
N ILE A 118 8.38 12.58 -4.22
CA ILE A 118 8.75 11.83 -5.42
C ILE A 118 9.27 12.84 -6.43
N GLY A 119 10.48 12.61 -6.95
CA GLY A 119 11.11 13.49 -7.92
C GLY A 119 11.64 12.77 -9.15
N VAL A 120 11.96 13.55 -10.18
CA VAL A 120 12.60 13.12 -11.43
C VAL A 120 13.61 14.20 -11.82
N ASN A 121 14.84 13.82 -12.16
CA ASN A 121 15.88 14.76 -12.62
C ASN A 121 16.04 16.00 -11.70
N GLY A 122 16.03 15.79 -10.37
CA GLY A 122 16.13 16.85 -9.35
C GLY A 122 14.84 17.65 -9.07
N THR A 123 13.79 17.49 -9.86
CA THR A 123 12.50 18.20 -9.69
C THR A 123 11.48 17.32 -8.97
N ILE A 124 10.80 17.85 -7.94
CA ILE A 124 9.74 17.13 -7.22
C ILE A 124 8.43 17.19 -8.02
N VAL A 125 7.89 16.01 -8.39
CA VAL A 125 6.66 15.85 -9.19
C VAL A 125 5.44 15.52 -8.34
N LYS A 126 5.61 14.86 -7.19
CA LYS A 126 4.57 14.61 -6.19
C LYS A 126 5.12 14.71 -4.77
N ARG A 127 4.24 15.02 -3.83
CA ARG A 127 4.57 15.19 -2.41
C ARG A 127 3.38 14.73 -1.56
N TYR A 128 3.63 13.75 -0.70
CA TYR A 128 2.62 13.10 0.13
C TYR A 128 2.87 13.39 1.61
N PRO A 129 1.99 14.14 2.31
CA PRO A 129 2.09 14.31 3.76
C PRO A 129 1.84 12.97 4.47
N ILE A 130 2.69 12.64 5.43
CA ILE A 130 2.59 11.40 6.23
C ILE A 130 2.47 11.66 7.75
N GLY A 131 2.37 12.91 8.17
CA GLY A 131 2.09 13.30 9.55
C GLY A 131 2.65 14.68 9.92
N TYR A 132 2.37 15.14 11.13
CA TYR A 132 3.04 16.32 11.69
C TYR A 132 4.48 15.98 12.10
N TRP A 133 5.41 16.92 11.93
CA TRP A 133 6.80 16.74 12.37
C TRP A 133 6.96 16.76 13.90
N ASN A 134 6.03 17.39 14.62
CA ASN A 134 6.09 17.63 16.06
C ASN A 134 4.73 17.31 16.70
N GLN A 135 4.75 16.38 17.66
CA GLN A 135 3.56 15.87 18.35
C GLN A 135 2.80 16.95 19.14
N GLN A 136 3.47 18.01 19.63
CA GLN A 136 2.77 19.14 20.25
C GLN A 136 1.87 19.89 19.25
N LYS A 137 2.23 19.96 17.96
CA LYS A 137 1.40 20.60 16.92
C LYS A 137 0.25 19.72 16.44
N GLU A 138 0.36 18.40 16.60
CA GLU A 138 -0.70 17.42 16.29
C GLU A 138 -1.87 17.49 17.29
N LEU A 139 -1.62 17.98 18.51
CA LEU A 139 -2.60 17.99 19.61
C LEU A 139 -3.06 19.39 20.07
N SER A 140 -2.50 20.50 19.55
CA SER A 140 -2.73 21.85 20.11
C SER A 140 -3.64 22.79 19.30
N GLY A 141 -4.50 23.49 20.03
CA GLY A 141 -5.23 24.68 19.56
C GLY A 141 -6.21 24.45 18.40
N LYS A 142 -6.56 25.54 17.70
CA LYS A 142 -7.48 25.54 16.54
C LYS A 142 -6.97 24.73 15.33
N LYS A 143 -5.73 24.21 15.38
CA LYS A 143 -5.10 23.41 14.32
C LYS A 143 -5.29 21.89 14.48
N ARG A 144 -5.85 21.40 15.61
CA ARG A 144 -6.30 20.01 15.75
C ARG A 144 -7.31 19.69 14.63
N PRO A 145 -7.08 18.66 13.79
CA PRO A 145 -8.01 18.31 12.72
C PRO A 145 -9.42 18.01 13.26
N ARG A 146 -10.40 18.82 12.83
CA ARG A 146 -11.83 18.52 13.02
C ARG A 146 -12.28 17.56 11.94
N TRP A 147 -11.93 16.29 12.09
CA TRP A 147 -12.51 15.22 11.28
C TRP A 147 -14.03 15.28 11.44
N LYS A 148 -14.76 15.57 10.35
CA LYS A 148 -16.16 15.12 10.27
C LYS A 148 -16.10 13.60 10.19
N GLU A 149 -16.83 12.93 11.07
CA GLU A 149 -16.96 11.48 11.04
C GLU A 149 -17.45 11.05 9.66
N LYS A 150 -16.72 10.10 9.05
CA LYS A 150 -16.77 9.95 7.61
C LYS A 150 -17.80 8.90 7.18
N ASP A 151 -18.69 9.33 6.29
CA ASP A 151 -19.56 8.45 5.50
C ASP A 151 -18.74 7.31 4.88
N ARG A 152 -19.08 6.08 5.30
CA ARG A 152 -18.37 4.85 4.93
C ARG A 152 -18.59 4.46 3.46
N THR A 153 -19.53 5.09 2.77
CA THR A 153 -19.98 4.73 1.41
C THR A 153 -19.06 5.26 0.30
N LYS A 154 -18.05 6.10 0.60
CA LYS A 154 -17.18 6.76 -0.40
C LYS A 154 -15.70 6.72 -0.01
N GLY A 155 -15.03 5.57 -0.11
CA GLY A 155 -13.71 5.26 0.48
C GLY A 155 -12.59 6.33 0.42
N GLY A 156 -11.71 6.33 1.43
CA GLY A 156 -10.55 7.24 1.57
C GLY A 156 -10.85 8.59 2.25
N LEU A 157 -9.89 9.14 2.99
CA LEU A 157 -10.02 10.47 3.64
C LEU A 157 -9.99 11.60 2.60
N GLN A 158 -10.95 12.53 2.68
CA GLN A 158 -10.95 13.77 1.88
C GLN A 158 -10.51 14.95 2.74
N THR A 159 -9.51 15.68 2.27
CA THR A 159 -9.06 16.94 2.87
C THR A 159 -9.65 18.12 2.13
N ASN A 160 -10.44 18.96 2.82
CA ASN A 160 -10.70 20.32 2.32
C ASN A 160 -9.41 21.14 2.46
N GLN A 161 -8.72 21.36 1.34
CA GLN A 161 -7.90 22.55 1.19
C GLN A 161 -8.84 23.71 0.84
N GLN A 162 -8.94 24.66 1.77
CA GLN A 162 -9.22 26.06 1.49
C GLN A 162 -7.88 26.80 1.55
#